data_AF-A0A521Z8N1-F1
#
_entry.id   AF-A0A521Z8N1-F1
#
_cell.length_a   1.000
_cell.length_b   1.000
_cell.length_c   1.000
_cell.angle_alpha   90.00
_cell.angle_beta   90.00
_cell.angle_gamma   90.00
#
_symmetry.space_group_name_H-M   'P 1'
#
loop_
_entity.id
_entity.type
_entity.pdbx_description
1 polymer ?
#
loop_
_entity_poly.entity_id
_entity_poly.type
_entity_poly.pdbx_seq_one_letter_code
_entity_poly.pdbx_strand_id
1 'polypeptide(L)'
;MSDDDKPNVEIVKAALEKLLDKSPLEKFVKVATQSTPPTAPATSLLHVGFKENQGNSLALADFLWNQALNYALTRKRRDQVRAKVANAPDGDISDIGGPVNAARNAFIDFHKDYPSRASEVGEVLAYCIAVSQLGATQVAAKMSLKTSGNMPVHGLDGIHAKVEGGALYIFFLESKLSQSANDGVKEYAGSVAGFGSSVKQYLLEYAMVRDLGNLDSLTGKERELALSCFDVLESPDAVERR
;
A
#
# COMPACT_ATOMS: atom_id res chain seq x y z
N MET A 1 -21.18 25.10 -5.25
CA MET A 1 -21.62 23.71 -5.52
C MET A 1 -21.36 22.92 -4.26
N SER A 2 -22.41 22.47 -3.59
CA SER A 2 -22.30 21.49 -2.51
C SER A 2 -21.75 20.18 -3.10
N ASP A 3 -21.12 19.33 -2.28
CA ASP A 3 -20.69 17.98 -2.71
C ASP A 3 -21.87 17.07 -3.14
N ASP A 4 -23.11 17.56 -3.11
CA ASP A 4 -24.30 16.86 -3.58
C ASP A 4 -24.50 16.85 -5.10
N ASP A 5 -23.86 17.75 -5.85
CA ASP A 5 -23.99 17.80 -7.31
C ASP A 5 -22.89 17.06 -8.09
N LYS A 6 -21.87 16.49 -7.40
CA LYS A 6 -20.78 15.77 -8.06
C LYS A 6 -21.15 14.30 -8.32
N PRO A 7 -20.82 13.72 -9.49
CA PRO A 7 -20.95 12.28 -9.72
C PRO A 7 -20.19 11.48 -8.67
N ASN A 8 -20.74 10.35 -8.22
CA ASN A 8 -20.13 9.49 -7.19
C ASN A 8 -18.67 9.13 -7.51
N VAL A 9 -18.36 8.85 -8.78
CA VAL A 9 -17.01 8.53 -9.25
C VAL A 9 -16.00 9.65 -8.98
N GLU A 10 -16.39 10.91 -9.14
CA GLU A 10 -15.52 12.07 -8.87
C GLU A 10 -15.30 12.27 -7.37
N ILE A 11 -16.31 11.97 -6.55
CA ILE A 11 -16.19 12.03 -5.09
C ILE A 11 -15.21 10.94 -4.61
N VAL A 12 -15.37 9.70 -5.07
CA VAL A 12 -14.46 8.59 -4.72
C VAL A 12 -13.05 8.86 -5.21
N LYS A 13 -12.89 9.39 -6.43
CA LYS A 13 -11.59 9.79 -6.97
C LYS A 13 -10.91 10.82 -6.07
N ALA A 14 -11.59 11.92 -5.75
CA ALA A 14 -11.04 12.96 -4.88
C ALA A 14 -10.69 12.41 -3.47
N ALA A 15 -11.52 11.51 -2.93
CA ALA A 15 -11.26 10.86 -1.66
C ALA A 15 -9.98 10.02 -1.68
N LEU A 16 -9.78 9.19 -2.71
CA LEU A 16 -8.57 8.37 -2.86
C LEU A 16 -7.32 9.24 -3.12
N GLU A 17 -7.45 10.32 -3.91
CA GLU A 17 -6.36 11.27 -4.16
C GLU A 17 -5.90 12.00 -2.88
N LYS A 18 -6.83 12.34 -1.96
CA LYS A 18 -6.47 12.89 -0.63
C LYS A 18 -5.66 11.91 0.22
N LEU A 19 -5.88 10.62 0.02
CA LEU A 19 -5.18 9.56 0.74
C LEU A 19 -3.87 9.16 0.04
N LEU A 20 -3.62 9.57 -1.20
CA LEU A 20 -2.43 9.19 -1.95
C LEU A 20 -1.16 9.75 -1.29
N ASP A 21 -0.30 8.85 -0.85
CA ASP A 21 1.02 9.21 -0.30
C ASP A 21 1.98 9.63 -1.41
N LYS A 22 2.93 10.52 -1.08
CA LYS A 22 3.99 10.93 -1.99
C LYS A 22 5.27 10.18 -1.66
N SER A 23 5.87 9.58 -2.69
CA SER A 23 7.11 8.81 -2.55
C SER A 23 8.12 9.28 -3.60
N PRO A 24 9.31 9.79 -3.22
CA PRO A 24 10.37 10.18 -4.14
C PRO A 24 11.19 8.96 -4.62
N LEU A 25 10.52 7.83 -4.87
CA LEU A 25 11.15 6.55 -5.22
C LEU A 25 12.07 6.67 -6.43
N GLU A 26 11.73 7.54 -7.39
CA GLU A 26 12.49 7.79 -8.61
C GLU A 26 13.90 8.33 -8.34
N LYS A 27 14.19 8.83 -7.14
CA LYS A 27 15.56 9.21 -6.74
C LYS A 27 16.45 7.99 -6.46
N PHE A 28 15.86 6.85 -6.10
CA PHE A 28 16.55 5.65 -5.64
C PHE A 28 16.42 4.47 -6.61
N VAL A 29 15.36 4.43 -7.40
CA VAL A 29 15.08 3.38 -8.38
C VAL A 29 14.76 4.02 -9.73
N LYS A 30 15.27 3.44 -10.81
CA LYS A 30 15.05 3.91 -12.18
C LYS A 30 14.32 2.85 -12.98
N VAL A 31 13.40 3.29 -13.84
CA VAL A 31 12.75 2.44 -14.81
C VAL A 31 13.71 2.24 -15.99
N ALA A 32 14.12 0.99 -16.21
CA ALA A 32 14.96 0.62 -17.34
C ALA A 32 14.14 0.51 -18.62
N THR A 33 12.99 -0.15 -18.52
CA THR A 33 12.06 -0.35 -19.62
C THR A 33 10.66 -0.68 -19.10
N GLN A 34 9.65 -0.43 -19.92
CA GLN A 34 8.26 -0.79 -19.67
C GLN A 34 7.71 -1.45 -20.92
N SER A 35 6.89 -2.48 -20.72
CA SER A 35 6.16 -3.10 -21.81
C SER A 35 5.17 -2.10 -22.41
N THR A 36 5.12 -2.03 -23.73
CA THR A 36 4.08 -1.29 -24.45
C THR A 36 2.93 -2.23 -24.82
N PRO A 37 1.69 -1.73 -24.94
CA PRO A 37 0.59 -2.52 -25.47
C PRO A 37 0.96 -3.22 -26.80
N PRO A 38 0.48 -4.45 -27.05
CA PRO A 38 -0.55 -5.17 -26.28
C PRO A 38 -0.01 -6.13 -25.21
N THR A 39 1.24 -6.01 -24.75
CA THR A 39 1.81 -6.96 -23.78
C THR A 39 0.97 -7.06 -22.50
N ALA A 40 0.53 -8.28 -22.17
CA ALA A 40 -0.19 -8.59 -20.94
C ALA A 40 0.50 -9.80 -20.24
N PRO A 41 0.82 -9.71 -18.94
CA PRO A 41 0.62 -8.54 -18.07
C PRO A 41 1.57 -7.39 -18.41
N ALA A 42 1.13 -6.15 -18.13
CA ALA A 42 2.01 -5.00 -18.21
C ALA A 42 3.18 -5.19 -17.24
N THR A 43 4.40 -5.08 -17.76
CA THR A 43 5.64 -5.39 -17.04
C THR A 43 6.58 -4.21 -17.12
N SER A 44 7.21 -3.86 -16.00
CA SER A 44 8.28 -2.86 -15.94
C SER A 44 9.52 -3.49 -15.34
N LEU A 45 10.68 -3.21 -15.93
CA LEU A 45 11.98 -3.54 -15.35
C LEU A 45 12.53 -2.28 -14.69
N LEU A 46 12.82 -2.39 -13.39
CA LEU A 46 13.41 -1.32 -12.61
C LEU A 46 14.77 -1.76 -12.06
N HIS A 47 15.67 -0.82 -11.84
CA HIS A 47 16.97 -1.06 -11.21
C HIS A 47 17.28 0.00 -10.16
N VAL A 48 18.10 -0.37 -9.18
CA VAL A 48 18.62 0.57 -8.17
C VAL A 48 19.46 1.63 -8.87
N GLY A 49 19.32 2.89 -8.47
CA GLY A 49 20.15 3.97 -8.95
C GLY A 49 21.62 3.71 -8.66
N PHE A 50 22.49 4.17 -9.56
CA PHE A 50 23.93 4.01 -9.40
C PHE A 50 24.54 5.21 -8.68
N LYS A 51 25.54 4.94 -7.84
CA LYS A 51 26.51 5.92 -7.36
C LYS A 51 27.83 5.55 -8.03
N GLU A 52 28.24 6.38 -8.99
CA GLU A 52 29.35 6.07 -9.91
C GLU A 52 29.09 4.76 -10.66
N ASN A 53 29.90 3.72 -10.43
CA ASN A 53 29.80 2.42 -11.07
C ASN A 53 29.16 1.34 -10.17
N GLN A 54 28.66 1.69 -8.98
CA GLN A 54 28.06 0.74 -8.04
C GLN A 54 26.57 1.04 -7.82
N GLY A 55 25.76 -0.01 -7.69
CA GLY A 55 24.36 0.13 -7.28
C GLY A 55 24.27 0.72 -5.87
N ASN A 56 23.52 1.80 -5.69
CA ASN A 56 23.42 2.52 -4.43
C ASN A 56 22.38 1.91 -3.48
N SER A 57 22.54 0.62 -3.19
CA SER A 57 21.57 -0.16 -2.40
C SER A 57 21.44 0.33 -0.96
N LEU A 58 22.49 0.93 -0.39
CA LEU A 58 22.44 1.52 0.95
C LEU A 58 21.50 2.72 1.01
N ALA A 59 21.59 3.63 0.04
CA ALA A 59 20.66 4.77 -0.02
C ALA A 59 19.21 4.31 -0.25
N LEU A 60 19.01 3.24 -1.04
CA LEU A 60 17.69 2.63 -1.20
C LEU A 60 17.19 2.04 0.13
N ALA A 61 18.04 1.32 0.87
CA ALA A 61 17.67 0.74 2.17
C ALA A 61 17.28 1.83 3.18
N ASP A 62 18.07 2.90 3.30
CA ASP A 62 17.76 4.04 4.17
C ASP A 62 16.44 4.71 3.77
N PHE A 63 16.21 4.87 2.47
CA PHE A 63 14.95 5.39 1.95
C PHE A 63 13.77 4.49 2.32
N LEU A 64 13.86 3.18 2.06
CA LEU A 64 12.79 2.23 2.35
C LEU A 64 12.50 2.16 3.84
N TRP A 65 13.52 2.22 4.70
CA TRP A 65 13.32 2.31 6.15
C TRP A 65 12.47 3.51 6.55
N ASN A 66 12.73 4.68 5.97
CA ASN A 66 11.92 5.87 6.22
C ASN A 66 10.48 5.71 5.70
N GLN A 67 10.28 5.01 4.58
CA GLN A 67 8.95 4.71 4.05
C GLN A 67 8.21 3.61 4.82
N ALA A 68 8.93 2.76 5.55
CA ALA A 68 8.36 1.66 6.31
C ALA A 68 7.35 2.16 7.35
N LEU A 69 7.55 3.37 7.91
CA LEU A 69 6.57 4.00 8.80
C LEU A 69 5.24 4.30 8.10
N ASN A 70 5.29 4.82 6.87
CA ASN A 70 4.09 5.14 6.11
C ASN A 70 3.35 3.88 5.67
N TYR A 71 4.11 2.85 5.28
CA TYR A 71 3.56 1.55 4.93
C TYR A 71 2.92 0.85 6.14
N ALA A 72 3.57 0.89 7.31
CA ALA A 72 3.18 0.09 8.45
C ALA A 72 2.05 0.72 9.30
N LEU A 73 1.97 2.05 9.36
CA LEU A 73 0.99 2.74 10.18
C LEU A 73 -0.25 3.12 9.38
N THR A 74 -1.42 2.92 9.97
CA THR A 74 -2.68 3.40 9.39
C THR A 74 -2.67 4.92 9.22
N ARG A 75 -3.41 5.42 8.21
CA ARG A 75 -3.48 6.86 7.92
C ARG A 75 -3.95 7.67 9.13
N LYS A 76 -5.00 7.20 9.81
CA LYS A 76 -5.49 7.80 11.06
C LYS A 76 -4.41 7.89 12.14
N ARG A 77 -3.58 6.87 12.31
CA ARG A 77 -2.48 6.91 13.29
C ARG A 77 -1.43 7.94 12.90
N ARG A 78 -1.09 8.06 11.61
CA ARG A 78 -0.18 9.09 11.11
C ARG A 78 -0.71 10.50 11.34
N ASP A 79 -2.00 10.72 11.07
CA ASP A 79 -2.65 12.02 11.29
C ASP A 79 -2.69 12.40 12.78
N GLN A 80 -2.94 11.44 13.67
CA GLN A 80 -2.85 11.65 15.13
C GLN A 80 -1.45 12.07 15.57
N VAL A 81 -0.41 11.40 15.07
CA VAL A 81 0.99 11.73 15.41
C VAL A 81 1.34 13.11 14.91
N ARG A 82 0.96 13.45 13.66
CA ARG A 82 1.16 14.78 13.10
C ARG A 82 0.47 15.86 13.94
N ALA A 83 -0.77 15.63 14.36
CA ALA A 83 -1.52 16.57 15.19
C ALA A 83 -0.86 16.77 16.56
N LYS A 84 -0.33 15.70 17.17
CA LYS A 84 0.42 15.81 18.43
C LYS A 84 1.68 16.67 18.29
N VAL A 85 2.51 16.37 17.29
CA VAL A 85 3.74 17.15 17.02
C VAL A 85 3.41 18.61 16.71
N ALA A 86 2.35 18.89 15.95
CA ALA A 86 1.94 20.25 15.64
C ALA A 86 1.46 21.06 16.86
N ASN A 87 1.00 20.38 17.92
CA ASN A 87 0.51 20.99 19.15
C ASN A 87 1.57 20.96 20.28
N ALA A 88 2.76 20.40 20.02
CA ALA A 88 3.85 20.32 20.99
C ALA A 88 4.55 21.68 21.13
N PRO A 89 5.30 21.91 22.22
CA PRO A 89 6.15 23.09 22.35
C PRO A 89 7.10 23.26 21.16
N ASP A 90 7.47 24.50 20.85
CA ASP A 90 8.35 24.82 19.72
C ASP A 90 9.63 23.97 19.73
N GLY A 91 9.82 23.21 18.65
CA GLY A 91 10.99 22.33 18.46
C GLY A 91 10.90 20.96 19.14
N ASP A 92 9.83 20.65 19.87
CA ASP A 92 9.62 19.33 20.46
C ASP A 92 9.06 18.34 19.43
N ILE A 93 9.79 17.24 19.23
CA ILE A 93 9.44 16.16 18.31
C ILE A 93 9.30 14.82 19.03
N SER A 94 9.29 14.79 20.37
CA SER A 94 9.37 13.57 21.18
C SER A 94 8.24 12.57 20.88
N ASP A 95 7.08 13.06 20.45
CA ASP A 95 5.91 12.24 20.09
C ASP A 95 6.12 11.34 18.85
N ILE A 96 7.18 11.54 18.05
CA ILE A 96 7.50 10.66 16.91
C ILE A 96 8.10 9.31 17.34
N GLY A 97 8.71 9.25 18.53
CA GLY A 97 9.48 8.07 18.96
C GLY A 97 8.62 6.82 19.14
N GLY A 98 7.42 6.97 19.70
CA GLY A 98 6.48 5.86 19.89
C GLY A 98 6.07 5.18 18.56
N PRO A 99 5.57 5.94 17.57
CA PRO A 99 5.26 5.42 16.23
C PRO A 99 6.43 4.75 15.52
N VAL A 100 7.63 5.33 15.59
CA VAL A 100 8.85 4.73 15.01
C VAL A 100 9.12 3.36 15.65
N ASN A 101 9.06 3.29 16.98
CA ASN A 101 9.28 2.04 17.72
C ASN A 101 8.19 1.01 17.43
N ALA A 102 6.93 1.43 17.30
CA ALA A 102 5.83 0.54 16.95
C ALA A 102 6.03 -0.09 15.56
N ALA A 103 6.38 0.73 14.56
CA ALA A 103 6.70 0.23 13.22
C ALA A 103 7.90 -0.73 13.26
N ARG A 104 8.98 -0.34 13.93
CA ARG A 104 10.17 -1.19 14.10
C ARG A 104 9.84 -2.54 14.72
N ASN A 105 9.11 -2.54 15.84
CA ASN A 105 8.74 -3.76 16.54
C ASN A 105 7.84 -4.64 15.68
N ALA A 106 6.94 -4.05 14.89
CA ALA A 106 6.07 -4.81 13.99
C ALA A 106 6.88 -5.65 12.99
N PHE A 107 7.91 -5.08 12.37
CA PHE A 107 8.82 -5.83 11.48
C PHE A 107 9.66 -6.87 12.25
N ILE A 108 10.22 -6.49 13.41
CA ILE A 108 11.04 -7.43 14.20
C ILE A 108 10.21 -8.65 14.65
N ASP A 109 9.00 -8.42 15.14
CA ASP A 109 8.15 -9.48 15.67
C ASP A 109 7.59 -10.36 14.55
N PHE A 110 7.19 -9.76 13.41
CA PHE A 110 6.82 -10.54 12.23
C PHE A 110 7.98 -11.40 11.72
N HIS A 111 9.20 -10.86 11.65
CA HIS A 111 10.37 -11.64 11.26
C HIS A 111 10.67 -12.79 12.23
N LYS A 112 10.49 -12.61 13.55
CA LYS A 112 10.65 -13.69 14.54
C LYS A 112 9.63 -14.80 14.34
N ASP A 113 8.37 -14.45 14.07
CA ASP A 113 7.29 -15.42 13.89
C ASP A 113 7.37 -16.11 12.52
N TYR A 114 7.93 -15.42 11.51
CA TYR A 114 8.03 -15.89 10.12
C TYR A 114 9.42 -15.67 9.51
N PRO A 115 10.50 -16.29 10.04
CA PRO A 115 11.88 -16.03 9.63
C PRO A 115 12.18 -16.41 8.17
N SER A 116 11.37 -17.31 7.59
CA SER A 116 11.44 -17.68 6.17
C SER A 116 10.77 -16.67 5.22
N ARG A 117 10.04 -15.67 5.75
CA ARG A 117 9.41 -14.59 4.99
C ARG A 117 10.24 -13.32 5.08
N ALA A 118 11.45 -13.35 4.53
CA ALA A 118 12.33 -12.17 4.41
C ALA A 118 11.89 -11.17 3.31
N SER A 119 10.59 -11.12 2.98
CA SER A 119 10.04 -10.27 1.91
C SER A 119 9.66 -8.86 2.37
N GLU A 120 9.76 -8.54 3.66
CA GLU A 120 9.25 -7.30 4.25
C GLU A 120 9.76 -6.02 3.56
N VAL A 121 11.06 -5.98 3.22
CA VAL A 121 11.63 -4.85 2.47
C VAL A 121 11.07 -4.77 1.04
N GLY A 122 10.75 -5.92 0.45
CA GLY A 122 10.04 -6.03 -0.82
C GLY A 122 8.62 -5.49 -0.73
N GLU A 123 7.91 -5.71 0.39
CA GLU A 123 6.56 -5.18 0.62
C GLU A 123 6.59 -3.65 0.68
N VAL A 124 7.57 -3.06 1.38
CA VAL A 124 7.74 -1.60 1.44
C VAL A 124 8.10 -1.01 0.08
N LEU A 125 8.95 -1.70 -0.70
CA LEU A 125 9.28 -1.29 -2.06
C LEU A 125 8.05 -1.36 -2.99
N ALA A 126 7.26 -2.42 -2.88
CA ALA A 126 6.02 -2.58 -3.65
C ALA A 126 5.01 -1.48 -3.31
N TYR A 127 4.86 -1.13 -2.02
CA TYR A 127 4.10 0.05 -1.59
C TYR A 127 4.60 1.33 -2.25
N CYS A 128 5.92 1.58 -2.24
CA CYS A 128 6.49 2.77 -2.87
C CYS A 128 6.20 2.84 -4.37
N ILE A 129 6.28 1.70 -5.07
CA ILE A 129 5.96 1.60 -6.50
C ILE A 129 4.48 1.87 -6.75
N ALA A 130 3.58 1.31 -5.94
CA ALA A 130 2.15 1.52 -6.10
C ALA A 130 1.76 2.99 -5.95
N VAL A 131 2.29 3.69 -4.94
CA VAL A 131 1.96 5.11 -4.74
C VAL A 131 2.62 6.01 -5.77
N SER A 132 3.85 5.73 -6.23
CA SER A 132 4.59 6.63 -7.12
C SER A 132 4.40 6.36 -8.62
N GLN A 133 4.30 5.08 -9.02
CA GLN A 133 4.19 4.68 -10.43
C GLN A 133 2.75 4.41 -10.85
N LEU A 134 1.95 3.78 -9.97
CA LEU A 134 0.54 3.50 -10.29
C LEU A 134 -0.38 4.65 -9.90
N GLY A 135 0.06 5.55 -9.01
CA GLY A 135 -0.78 6.62 -8.45
C GLY A 135 -1.92 6.06 -7.59
N ALA A 136 -1.72 4.88 -6.99
CA ALA A 136 -2.73 4.19 -6.22
C ALA A 136 -2.48 4.38 -4.72
N THR A 137 -3.49 4.83 -3.98
CA THR A 137 -3.38 5.03 -2.52
C THR A 137 -3.50 3.71 -1.78
N GLN A 138 -2.78 3.55 -0.66
CA GLN A 138 -2.91 2.40 0.22
C GLN A 138 -4.25 2.48 0.96
N VAL A 139 -5.16 1.56 0.65
CA VAL A 139 -6.48 1.49 1.30
C VAL A 139 -6.49 0.59 2.53
N ALA A 140 -5.51 -0.30 2.70
CA ALA A 140 -5.30 -1.08 3.92
C ALA A 140 -3.80 -1.27 4.25
N ALA A 141 -3.41 -0.90 5.47
CA ALA A 141 -2.05 -1.03 5.97
C ALA A 141 -1.82 -2.41 6.62
N LYS A 142 -1.53 -3.43 5.81
CA LYS A 142 -1.48 -4.84 6.25
C LYS A 142 -0.49 -5.15 7.36
N MET A 143 0.63 -4.43 7.46
CA MET A 143 1.59 -4.64 8.55
C MET A 143 0.97 -4.39 9.93
N SER A 144 0.08 -3.39 10.05
CA SER A 144 -0.64 -3.12 11.29
C SER A 144 -1.61 -4.25 11.66
N LEU A 145 -2.11 -4.98 10.66
CA LEU A 145 -3.05 -6.08 10.84
C LEU A 145 -2.33 -7.39 11.18
N LYS A 146 -1.18 -7.66 10.54
CA LYS A 146 -0.32 -8.85 10.77
C LYS A 146 0.15 -8.99 12.22
N THR A 147 0.23 -7.88 12.97
CA THR A 147 0.73 -7.83 14.35
C THR A 147 -0.37 -7.75 15.41
N SER A 148 -1.64 -7.72 14.99
CA SER A 148 -2.77 -7.86 15.90
C SER A 148 -2.97 -9.36 16.21
N GLY A 149 -2.66 -9.78 17.43
CA GLY A 149 -2.46 -11.19 17.83
C GLY A 149 -3.64 -12.17 17.67
N ASN A 150 -4.74 -11.78 17.00
CA ASN A 150 -5.91 -12.60 16.72
C ASN A 150 -6.30 -12.65 15.23
N MET A 151 -5.56 -12.00 14.33
CA MET A 151 -5.91 -11.98 12.91
C MET A 151 -4.91 -12.80 12.08
N PRO A 152 -5.29 -13.97 11.54
CA PRO A 152 -4.49 -14.68 10.55
C PRO A 152 -4.55 -13.92 9.22
N VAL A 153 -3.86 -12.79 9.13
CA VAL A 153 -3.72 -12.02 7.89
C VAL A 153 -2.71 -12.74 7.02
N HIS A 154 -3.21 -13.76 6.32
CA HIS A 154 -2.47 -14.50 5.30
C HIS A 154 -3.07 -14.13 3.95
N GLY A 155 -2.34 -13.31 3.19
CA GLY A 155 -2.76 -12.76 1.91
C GLY A 155 -1.67 -11.90 1.30
N LEU A 156 -2.00 -11.25 0.19
CA LEU A 156 -1.07 -10.42 -0.58
C LEU A 156 -0.49 -9.28 0.29
N ASP A 157 0.63 -8.67 -0.06
CA ASP A 157 1.40 -7.75 0.80
C ASP A 157 0.77 -6.35 0.98
N GLY A 158 -0.21 -5.97 0.15
CA GLY A 158 -0.93 -4.70 0.29
C GLY A 158 -2.17 -4.60 -0.59
N ILE A 159 -3.05 -3.64 -0.26
CA ILE A 159 -4.23 -3.30 -1.06
C ILE A 159 -4.19 -1.81 -1.36
N HIS A 160 -4.19 -1.47 -2.64
CA HIS A 160 -4.18 -0.09 -3.12
C HIS A 160 -5.33 0.14 -4.10
N ALA A 161 -5.76 1.39 -4.25
CA ALA A 161 -6.81 1.72 -5.19
C ALA A 161 -6.59 3.08 -5.86
N LYS A 162 -7.13 3.23 -7.07
CA LYS A 162 -7.26 4.52 -7.76
C LYS A 162 -8.52 4.54 -8.62
N VAL A 163 -9.01 5.72 -8.95
CA VAL A 163 -10.04 5.89 -9.99
C VAL A 163 -9.38 6.43 -11.24
N GLU A 164 -9.56 5.74 -12.37
CA GLU A 164 -9.02 6.12 -13.68
C GLU A 164 -10.04 5.78 -14.76
N GLY A 165 -10.23 6.67 -15.74
CA GLY A 165 -11.18 6.41 -16.84
C GLY A 165 -12.63 6.17 -16.40
N GLY A 166 -13.03 6.65 -15.23
CA GLY A 166 -14.37 6.44 -14.66
C GLY A 166 -14.56 5.12 -13.90
N ALA A 167 -13.52 4.28 -13.80
CA ALA A 167 -13.57 3.01 -13.09
C ALA A 167 -12.64 3.01 -11.86
N LEU A 168 -13.05 2.29 -10.82
CA LEU A 168 -12.22 1.97 -9.67
C LEU A 168 -11.33 0.77 -10.00
N TYR A 169 -10.02 0.98 -9.90
CA TYR A 169 -9.01 -0.05 -9.99
C TYR A 169 -8.53 -0.43 -8.59
N ILE A 170 -8.49 -1.74 -8.31
CA ILE A 170 -8.00 -2.28 -7.04
C ILE A 170 -6.76 -3.14 -7.33
N PHE A 171 -5.65 -2.76 -6.69
CA PHE A 171 -4.37 -3.42 -6.81
C PHE A 171 -4.10 -4.22 -5.54
N PHE A 172 -4.02 -5.54 -5.67
CA PHE A 172 -3.48 -6.39 -4.64
C PHE A 172 -2.00 -6.64 -4.93
N LEU A 173 -1.13 -6.18 -4.04
CA LEU A 173 0.32 -6.22 -4.24
C LEU A 173 0.90 -7.52 -3.71
N GLU A 174 1.81 -8.14 -4.44
CA GLU A 174 2.65 -9.24 -3.97
C GLU A 174 4.10 -8.90 -4.27
N SER A 175 5.00 -9.23 -3.36
CA SER A 175 6.42 -8.96 -3.47
C SER A 175 7.23 -10.20 -3.15
N LYS A 176 8.26 -10.45 -3.95
CA LYS A 176 9.24 -11.53 -3.73
C LYS A 176 10.63 -10.94 -3.74
N LEU A 177 11.41 -11.29 -2.73
CA LEU A 177 12.83 -11.00 -2.68
C LEU A 177 13.59 -12.31 -2.86
N SER A 178 14.29 -12.44 -3.99
CA SER A 178 15.02 -13.65 -4.35
C SER A 178 16.40 -13.33 -4.88
N GLN A 179 17.31 -14.30 -4.79
CA GLN A 179 18.67 -14.19 -5.31
C GLN A 179 18.72 -14.24 -6.84
N SER A 180 17.66 -14.74 -7.49
CA SER A 180 17.56 -14.80 -8.94
C SER A 180 16.19 -14.31 -9.44
N ALA A 181 16.16 -13.75 -10.65
CA ALA A 181 14.91 -13.31 -11.28
C ALA A 181 13.96 -14.49 -11.54
N ASN A 182 14.49 -15.65 -11.96
CA ASN A 182 13.67 -16.82 -12.28
C ASN A 182 12.95 -17.36 -11.04
N ASP A 183 13.66 -17.44 -9.90
CA ASP A 183 13.07 -17.91 -8.66
C ASP A 183 12.02 -16.90 -8.15
N GLY A 184 12.34 -15.61 -8.19
CA GLY A 184 11.39 -14.55 -7.81
C GLY A 184 10.11 -14.56 -8.64
N VAL A 185 10.21 -14.70 -9.96
CA VAL A 185 9.03 -14.79 -10.85
C VAL A 185 8.23 -16.07 -10.58
N LYS A 186 8.90 -17.20 -10.38
CA LYS A 186 8.23 -18.48 -10.07
C LYS A 186 7.44 -18.41 -8.75
N GLU A 187 8.07 -17.88 -7.71
CA GLU A 187 7.42 -17.69 -6.40
C GLU A 187 6.25 -16.71 -6.47
N TYR A 188 6.43 -15.59 -7.20
CA TYR A 188 5.37 -14.60 -7.42
C TYR A 188 4.18 -15.21 -8.14
N ALA A 189 4.42 -15.92 -9.24
CA ALA A 189 3.37 -16.60 -10.00
C ALA A 189 2.61 -17.62 -9.14
N GLY A 190 3.32 -18.37 -8.28
CA GLY A 190 2.71 -19.28 -7.32
C GLY A 190 1.78 -18.58 -6.32
N SER A 191 2.23 -17.46 -5.73
CA SER A 191 1.43 -16.66 -4.81
C SER A 191 0.19 -16.05 -5.46
N VAL A 192 0.33 -15.50 -6.67
CA VAL A 192 -0.80 -14.93 -7.43
C VAL A 192 -1.81 -16.01 -7.82
N ALA A 193 -1.36 -17.18 -8.28
CA ALA A 193 -2.26 -18.29 -8.62
C ALA A 193 -3.01 -18.82 -7.38
N GLY A 194 -2.33 -18.91 -6.23
CA GLY A 194 -2.95 -19.28 -4.96
C GLY A 194 -4.03 -18.29 -4.53
N PHE A 195 -3.77 -16.99 -4.65
CA PHE A 195 -4.76 -15.96 -4.33
C PHE A 195 -5.96 -15.98 -5.28
N GLY A 196 -5.70 -15.99 -6.60
CA GLY A 196 -6.75 -15.93 -7.62
C GLY A 196 -7.69 -17.14 -7.63
N SER A 197 -7.26 -18.28 -7.08
CA SER A 197 -8.10 -19.47 -6.95
C SER A 197 -8.99 -19.49 -5.69
N SER A 198 -8.84 -18.52 -4.78
CA SER A 198 -9.53 -18.48 -3.49
C SER A 198 -10.52 -17.32 -3.38
N VAL A 199 -11.78 -17.55 -3.74
CA VAL A 199 -12.87 -16.57 -3.58
C VAL A 199 -13.01 -16.11 -2.12
N LYS A 200 -12.83 -17.03 -1.16
CA LYS A 200 -12.84 -16.69 0.27
C LYS A 200 -11.77 -15.68 0.64
N GLN A 201 -10.53 -15.90 0.16
CA GLN A 201 -9.43 -14.99 0.44
C GLN A 201 -9.66 -13.64 -0.23
N TYR A 202 -10.15 -13.64 -1.48
CA TYR A 202 -10.54 -12.43 -2.19
C TYR A 202 -11.56 -11.59 -1.42
N LEU A 203 -12.67 -12.18 -0.96
CA LEU A 203 -13.70 -11.46 -0.18
C LEU A 203 -13.18 -10.94 1.16
N LEU A 204 -12.27 -11.69 1.81
CA LEU A 204 -11.65 -11.26 3.05
C LEU A 204 -10.81 -9.98 2.86
N GLU A 205 -10.12 -9.84 1.72
CA GLU A 205 -9.35 -8.63 1.41
C GLU A 205 -10.23 -7.39 1.32
N TYR A 206 -11.39 -7.49 0.68
CA TYR A 206 -12.37 -6.40 0.62
C TYR A 206 -12.91 -6.04 2.01
N ALA A 207 -13.28 -7.04 2.80
CA ALA A 207 -13.74 -6.84 4.17
C ALA A 207 -12.66 -6.13 5.02
N MET A 208 -11.39 -6.48 4.84
CA MET A 208 -10.28 -5.79 5.52
C MET A 208 -10.19 -4.30 5.17
N VAL A 209 -10.39 -3.92 3.89
CA VAL A 209 -10.42 -2.50 3.51
C VAL A 209 -11.58 -1.78 4.17
N ARG A 210 -12.77 -2.37 4.16
CA ARG A 210 -13.98 -1.77 4.73
C ARG A 210 -13.86 -1.58 6.24
N ASP A 211 -13.41 -2.62 6.95
CA ASP A 211 -13.50 -2.68 8.40
C ASP A 211 -12.24 -2.11 9.09
N LEU A 212 -11.08 -2.23 8.45
CA LEU A 212 -9.76 -1.97 9.06
C LEU A 212 -8.84 -1.12 8.16
N GLY A 213 -9.36 -0.58 7.06
CA GLY A 213 -8.59 0.20 6.09
C GLY A 213 -8.32 1.64 6.49
N ASN A 214 -7.56 2.34 5.66
CA ASN A 214 -7.21 3.75 5.81
C ASN A 214 -8.37 4.71 5.47
N LEU A 215 -9.50 4.19 4.99
CA LEU A 215 -10.68 4.98 4.62
C LEU A 215 -11.36 5.61 5.84
N ASP A 216 -11.06 5.15 7.04
CA ASP A 216 -11.56 5.71 8.31
C ASP A 216 -11.04 7.13 8.60
N SER A 217 -10.00 7.57 7.89
CA SER A 217 -9.47 8.93 7.94
C SER A 217 -10.29 9.93 7.10
N LEU A 218 -11.18 9.45 6.23
CA LEU A 218 -12.13 10.28 5.49
C LEU A 218 -13.35 10.64 6.36
N THR A 219 -14.15 11.60 5.93
CA THR A 219 -15.37 12.02 6.65
C THR A 219 -16.56 12.23 5.70
N GLY A 220 -17.78 12.16 6.25
CA GLY A 220 -19.01 12.40 5.50
C GLY A 220 -19.19 11.52 4.27
N LYS A 221 -19.76 12.12 3.21
CA LYS A 221 -20.10 11.45 1.95
C LYS A 221 -18.90 10.79 1.26
N GLU A 222 -17.70 11.37 1.38
CA GLU A 222 -16.46 10.79 0.82
C GLU A 222 -16.16 9.43 1.45
N ARG A 223 -16.29 9.32 2.77
CA ARG A 223 -16.06 8.07 3.50
C ARG A 223 -17.12 7.03 3.14
N GLU A 224 -18.40 7.43 3.16
CA GLU A 224 -19.52 6.53 2.89
C GLU A 224 -19.43 5.92 1.49
N LEU A 225 -19.20 6.75 0.47
CA LEU A 225 -19.04 6.27 -0.91
C LEU A 225 -17.78 5.42 -1.06
N ALA A 226 -16.64 5.85 -0.51
CA ALA A 226 -15.41 5.07 -0.60
C ALA A 226 -15.56 3.68 0.06
N LEU A 227 -16.20 3.59 1.22
CA LEU A 227 -16.47 2.30 1.88
C LEU A 227 -17.43 1.43 1.08
N SER A 228 -18.49 2.00 0.49
CA SER A 228 -19.44 1.24 -0.32
C SER A 228 -18.79 0.57 -1.54
N CYS A 229 -17.73 1.15 -2.11
CA CYS A 229 -16.99 0.55 -3.21
C CYS A 229 -16.29 -0.77 -2.82
N PHE A 230 -16.03 -0.97 -1.52
CA PHE A 230 -15.43 -2.19 -0.99
C PHE A 230 -16.46 -3.14 -0.35
N ASP A 231 -17.75 -2.79 -0.38
CA ASP A 231 -18.83 -3.70 0.01
C ASP A 231 -19.27 -4.57 -1.17
N VAL A 232 -18.49 -5.62 -1.40
CA VAL A 232 -18.72 -6.62 -2.47
C VAL A 232 -19.96 -7.49 -2.28
N LEU A 233 -20.61 -7.46 -1.11
CA LEU A 233 -21.73 -8.35 -0.78
C LEU A 233 -23.08 -7.64 -0.82
N GLU A 234 -23.14 -6.38 -0.39
CA GLU A 234 -24.42 -5.70 -0.14
C GLU A 234 -24.70 -4.49 -1.05
N SER A 235 -23.69 -3.92 -1.73
CA SER A 235 -23.87 -2.69 -2.52
C SER A 235 -23.84 -2.94 -4.04
N PRO A 236 -24.78 -2.38 -4.83
CA PRO A 236 -24.57 -2.22 -6.26
C PRO A 236 -23.37 -1.30 -6.51
N ASP A 237 -22.62 -1.54 -7.60
CA ASP A 237 -21.40 -0.80 -7.96
C ASP A 237 -21.69 0.69 -8.14
N ALA A 238 -21.58 1.47 -7.05
CA ALA A 238 -21.73 2.93 -7.08
C ALA A 238 -20.68 3.58 -8.00
N VAL A 239 -19.59 2.86 -8.27
CA VAL A 239 -18.55 3.12 -9.26
C VAL A 239 -18.20 1.78 -9.91
N GLU A 240 -18.12 1.73 -11.24
CA GLU A 240 -17.71 0.54 -12.00
C GLU A 240 -16.31 0.07 -11.55
N ARG A 241 -16.14 -1.24 -11.32
CA ARG A 241 -14.87 -1.84 -10.89
C ARG A 241 -14.18 -2.54 -12.05
N ARG A 242 -12.86 -2.38 -12.16
CA ARG A 242 -12.03 -3.01 -13.19
C ARG A 242 -10.73 -3.60 -12.67
#